data_AF-A0AAN8W8V6-F1
#
_entry.id   AF-A0AAN8W8V6-F1
#
_cell.length_a   1.000
_cell.length_b   1.000
_cell.length_c   1.000
_cell.angle_alpha   90.00
_cell.angle_beta   90.00
_cell.angle_gamma   90.00
#
_symmetry.space_group_name_H-M   'P 1'
#
loop_
_entity.id
_entity.type
_entity.pdbx_description
1 polymer ?
#
loop_
_entity_poly.entity_id
_entity_poly.type
_entity_poly.pdbx_seq_one_letter_code
_entity_poly.pdbx_strand_id
1 'polypeptide(L)'
;MKDIEILIPILTFLPKDEVLVIFPHLVCLTADKFQAALASLLQGSSFAGPVLTPAEVLTAIHGIDPDRDGIPLKKVTDACNACFEQRQLFTQQVLAKVLNQLVVQIPLPLLFMRTVLQAIGAFLALVDFILDILSRLVTKQIWKYPKLWVGFLKCAQLTQPQSFSVLLQLPPAQLENALTRIAALKAPLIAHAHQPHIRSTLPRYMNIVNTLV
;
A
#
# COMPACT_ATOMS: atom_id res chain seq x y z
N MET A 1 23.09 -17.33 3.38
CA MET A 1 22.59 -16.83 2.06
C MET A 1 22.86 -17.81 0.93
N LYS A 2 24.02 -18.48 0.84
CA LYS A 2 24.27 -19.50 -0.20
C LYS A 2 23.26 -20.67 -0.15
N ASP A 3 22.71 -20.98 1.03
CA ASP A 3 21.84 -22.13 1.22
C ASP A 3 20.43 -21.96 0.61
N ILE A 4 19.91 -20.72 0.54
CA ILE A 4 18.56 -20.49 -0.02
C ILE A 4 18.55 -20.61 -1.55
N GLU A 5 19.67 -20.31 -2.20
CA GLU A 5 19.81 -20.45 -3.65
C GLU A 5 19.70 -21.90 -4.11
N ILE A 6 20.14 -22.83 -3.26
CA ILE A 6 20.06 -24.28 -3.50
C ILE A 6 18.60 -24.75 -3.46
N LEU A 7 17.71 -24.00 -2.78
CA LEU A 7 16.29 -24.33 -2.73
C LEU A 7 15.52 -23.89 -3.98
N ILE A 8 16.04 -22.93 -4.78
CA ILE A 8 15.33 -22.38 -5.95
C ILE A 8 14.83 -23.47 -6.90
N PRO A 9 15.64 -24.48 -7.31
CA PRO A 9 15.19 -25.53 -8.21
C PRO A 9 14.08 -26.42 -7.65
N ILE A 10 13.92 -26.46 -6.32
CA ILE A 10 12.95 -27.31 -5.63
C ILE A 10 11.77 -26.54 -5.03
N LEU A 11 11.73 -25.21 -5.17
CA LEU A 11 10.66 -24.35 -4.60
C LEU A 11 9.26 -24.80 -5.00
N THR A 12 9.09 -25.29 -6.24
CA THR A 12 7.79 -25.76 -6.77
C THR A 12 7.27 -27.04 -6.13
N PHE A 13 8.12 -27.76 -5.40
CA PHE A 13 7.78 -29.01 -4.73
C PHE A 13 7.61 -28.83 -3.21
N LEU A 14 7.95 -27.66 -2.68
CA LEU A 14 7.78 -27.38 -1.26
C LEU A 14 6.30 -27.07 -0.95
N PRO A 15 5.79 -27.51 0.22
CA PRO A 15 4.50 -27.07 0.72
C PRO A 15 4.45 -25.54 0.85
N LYS A 16 3.27 -24.97 0.60
CA LYS A 16 3.07 -23.51 0.64
C LYS A 16 3.56 -22.89 1.96
N ASP A 17 3.25 -23.52 3.08
CA ASP A 17 3.61 -23.00 4.40
C ASP A 17 5.13 -22.99 4.61
N GLU A 18 5.85 -23.98 4.10
CA GLU A 18 7.32 -24.00 4.12
C GLU A 18 7.91 -22.91 3.23
N VAL A 19 7.33 -22.68 2.05
CA VAL A 19 7.73 -21.57 1.18
C VAL A 19 7.53 -20.23 1.87
N LEU A 20 6.42 -20.03 2.58
CA LEU A 20 6.15 -18.79 3.30
C LEU A 20 7.15 -18.55 4.43
N VAL A 21 7.61 -19.60 5.12
CA VAL A 21 8.66 -19.50 6.15
C VAL A 21 9.99 -19.03 5.57
N ILE A 22 10.37 -19.51 4.38
CA ILE A 22 11.64 -19.12 3.75
C ILE A 22 11.53 -17.86 2.88
N PHE A 23 10.31 -17.37 2.60
CA PHE A 23 10.06 -16.25 1.70
C PHE A 23 10.87 -14.97 2.02
N PRO A 24 11.06 -14.55 3.28
CA PRO A 24 11.90 -13.41 3.60
C PRO A 24 13.34 -13.57 3.08
N HIS A 25 13.89 -14.79 3.13
CA HIS A 25 15.23 -15.08 2.61
C HIS A 25 15.29 -15.02 1.08
N LEU A 26 14.20 -15.34 0.38
CA LEU A 26 14.10 -15.17 -1.07
C LEU A 26 14.19 -13.68 -1.44
N VAL A 27 13.54 -12.79 -0.66
CA VAL A 27 13.62 -11.32 -0.87
C VAL A 27 15.04 -10.78 -0.69
N CYS A 28 15.90 -11.45 0.09
CA CYS A 28 17.30 -11.07 0.26
C CYS A 28 18.18 -11.37 -0.95
N LEU A 29 17.75 -12.24 -1.88
CA LEU A 29 18.50 -12.62 -3.07
C LEU A 29 18.84 -11.42 -3.97
N THR A 30 19.73 -11.64 -4.94
CA THR A 30 19.95 -10.67 -6.03
C THR A 30 18.68 -10.55 -6.88
N ALA A 31 18.53 -9.43 -7.61
CA ALA A 31 17.28 -9.16 -8.33
C ALA A 31 16.94 -10.25 -9.36
N ASP A 32 17.93 -10.72 -10.11
CA ASP A 32 17.83 -11.83 -11.06
C ASP A 32 17.37 -13.14 -10.39
N LYS A 33 17.96 -13.49 -9.24
CA LYS A 33 17.61 -14.71 -8.50
C LYS A 33 16.23 -14.62 -7.84
N PHE A 34 15.87 -13.45 -7.31
CA PHE A 34 14.53 -13.22 -6.78
C PHE A 34 13.47 -13.32 -7.89
N GLN A 35 13.73 -12.74 -9.07
CA GLN A 35 12.82 -12.84 -10.22
C GLN A 35 12.67 -14.29 -10.70
N ALA A 36 13.75 -15.07 -10.73
CA ALA A 36 13.70 -16.49 -11.06
C ALA A 36 12.88 -17.29 -10.04
N ALA A 37 13.10 -17.06 -8.73
CA ALA A 37 12.31 -17.68 -7.66
C ALA A 37 10.83 -17.27 -7.77
N LEU A 38 10.54 -16.00 -8.01
CA LEU A 38 9.19 -15.48 -8.16
C LEU A 38 8.47 -16.12 -9.35
N ALA A 39 9.13 -16.22 -10.50
CA ALA A 39 8.57 -16.89 -11.67
C ALA A 39 8.26 -18.37 -11.38
N SER A 40 9.17 -19.06 -10.71
CA SER A 40 8.99 -20.45 -10.29
C SER A 40 7.77 -20.62 -9.37
N LEU A 41 7.61 -19.74 -8.38
CA LEU A 41 6.49 -19.78 -7.42
C LEU A 41 5.13 -19.47 -8.08
N LEU A 42 5.10 -18.54 -9.05
CA LEU A 42 3.88 -18.08 -9.72
C LEU A 42 3.45 -18.96 -10.91
N GLN A 43 4.37 -19.74 -11.50
CA GLN A 43 4.07 -20.63 -12.62
C GLN A 43 3.87 -22.07 -12.17
N GLY A 44 4.55 -22.50 -11.10
CA GLY A 44 4.56 -23.89 -10.66
C GLY A 44 5.48 -24.77 -11.52
N SER A 45 5.22 -26.06 -11.52
CA SER A 45 5.94 -27.06 -12.32
C SER A 45 5.03 -27.67 -13.39
N SER A 46 5.58 -28.51 -14.27
CA SER A 46 4.78 -29.26 -15.25
C SER A 46 3.74 -30.21 -14.62
N PHE A 47 3.91 -30.54 -13.32
CA PHE A 47 3.07 -31.51 -12.61
C PHE A 47 2.20 -30.88 -11.52
N ALA A 48 2.46 -29.62 -11.14
CA ALA A 48 1.75 -28.92 -10.08
C ALA A 48 1.59 -27.44 -10.42
N GLY A 49 0.42 -26.88 -10.08
CA GLY A 49 0.12 -25.47 -10.31
C GLY A 49 1.00 -24.51 -9.48
N PRO A 50 0.71 -23.19 -9.52
CA PRO A 50 1.46 -22.20 -8.75
C PRO A 50 1.47 -22.53 -7.26
N VAL A 51 2.63 -22.37 -6.63
CA VAL A 51 2.77 -22.55 -5.17
C VAL A 51 2.18 -21.35 -4.43
N LEU A 52 2.38 -20.15 -4.98
CA LEU A 52 1.80 -18.91 -4.47
C LEU A 52 1.05 -18.19 -5.57
N THR A 53 -0.08 -17.60 -5.22
CA THR A 53 -0.76 -16.63 -6.06
C THR A 53 -0.06 -15.25 -6.03
N PRO A 54 -0.27 -14.37 -7.03
CA PRO A 54 0.24 -12.99 -6.98
C PRO A 54 -0.19 -12.23 -5.71
N ALA A 55 -1.41 -12.49 -5.22
CA ALA A 55 -1.90 -11.88 -3.99
C ALA A 55 -1.14 -12.36 -2.74
N GLU A 56 -0.83 -13.66 -2.68
CA GLU A 56 -0.04 -14.23 -1.57
C GLU A 56 1.40 -13.74 -1.59
N VAL A 57 2.03 -13.59 -2.76
CA VAL A 57 3.37 -12.99 -2.88
C VAL A 57 3.40 -11.57 -2.32
N LEU A 58 2.50 -10.68 -2.78
CA LEU A 58 2.48 -9.31 -2.27
C LEU A 58 2.16 -9.27 -0.78
N THR A 59 1.27 -10.14 -0.29
CA THR A 59 0.96 -10.24 1.14
C THR A 59 2.18 -10.70 1.94
N ALA A 60 2.94 -11.68 1.44
CA ALA A 60 4.17 -12.15 2.06
C ALA A 60 5.24 -11.06 2.12
N ILE A 61 5.44 -10.29 1.05
CA ILE A 61 6.35 -9.13 1.03
C ILE A 61 5.96 -8.10 2.11
N HIS A 62 4.66 -7.83 2.27
CA HIS A 62 4.16 -6.89 3.28
C HIS A 62 4.23 -7.41 4.72
N GLY A 63 4.33 -8.74 4.90
CA GLY A 63 4.53 -9.37 6.20
C GLY A 63 5.97 -9.30 6.70
N ILE A 64 6.93 -8.94 5.84
CA ILE A 64 8.33 -8.77 6.21
C ILE A 64 8.47 -7.49 7.04
N ASP A 65 8.95 -7.67 8.26
CA ASP A 65 9.34 -6.59 9.16
C ASP A 65 10.87 -6.43 9.07
N PRO A 66 11.37 -5.30 8.53
CA PRO A 66 12.80 -5.09 8.35
C PRO A 66 13.65 -5.27 9.61
N ASP A 67 13.11 -4.87 10.77
CA ASP A 67 13.83 -4.89 12.03
C ASP A 67 13.78 -6.29 12.66
N ARG A 68 12.61 -6.94 12.66
CA ARG A 68 12.43 -8.31 13.17
C ARG A 68 13.18 -9.35 12.33
N ASP A 69 13.07 -9.22 11.00
CA ASP A 69 13.57 -10.24 10.07
C ASP A 69 15.02 -9.96 9.64
N GLY A 70 15.60 -8.81 10.04
CA GLY A 70 16.97 -8.43 9.71
C GLY A 70 17.18 -8.14 8.21
N ILE A 71 16.12 -7.72 7.52
CA ILE A 71 16.13 -7.50 6.06
C ILE A 71 16.12 -6.00 5.78
N PRO A 72 17.10 -5.46 5.01
CA PRO A 72 17.09 -4.05 4.65
C PRO A 72 15.78 -3.64 3.97
N LEU A 73 15.15 -2.55 4.43
CA LEU A 73 13.90 -2.02 3.86
C LEU A 73 13.96 -1.86 2.32
N LYS A 74 15.14 -1.54 1.79
CA LYS A 74 15.38 -1.44 0.35
C LYS A 74 15.10 -2.76 -0.38
N LYS A 75 15.52 -3.91 0.16
CA LYS A 75 15.27 -5.24 -0.43
C LYS A 75 13.78 -5.55 -0.48
N VAL A 76 13.06 -5.29 0.61
CA VAL A 76 11.59 -5.47 0.67
C VAL A 76 10.89 -4.56 -0.35
N THR A 77 11.36 -3.31 -0.45
CA THR A 77 10.85 -2.34 -1.42
C THR A 77 11.10 -2.76 -2.86
N ASP A 78 12.30 -3.27 -3.17
CA ASP A 78 12.68 -3.74 -4.50
C ASP A 78 11.88 -4.97 -4.91
N ALA A 79 11.66 -5.92 -3.99
CA ALA A 79 10.78 -7.08 -4.22
C ALA A 79 9.34 -6.66 -4.50
N CYS A 80 8.82 -5.66 -3.78
CA CYS A 80 7.51 -5.08 -4.07
C CYS A 80 7.49 -4.45 -5.47
N ASN A 81 8.52 -3.70 -5.87
CA ASN A 81 8.59 -3.07 -7.20
C ASN A 81 8.63 -4.12 -8.32
N ALA A 82 9.40 -5.20 -8.15
CA ALA A 82 9.47 -6.32 -9.07
C ALA A 82 8.08 -6.93 -9.38
N CYS A 83 7.19 -6.98 -8.38
CA CYS A 83 5.81 -7.42 -8.59
C CYS A 83 5.04 -6.45 -9.49
N PHE A 84 5.16 -5.14 -9.27
CA PHE A 84 4.49 -4.11 -10.07
C PHE A 84 4.99 -4.00 -11.52
N GLU A 85 6.21 -4.47 -11.81
CA GLU A 85 6.74 -4.58 -13.18
C GLU A 85 6.03 -5.69 -13.98
N GLN A 86 5.51 -6.71 -13.31
CA GLN A 86 4.81 -7.85 -13.93
C GLN A 86 3.28 -7.63 -14.00
N ARG A 87 2.84 -6.53 -14.63
CA ARG A 87 1.43 -6.09 -14.64
C ARG A 87 0.40 -7.11 -15.15
N GLN A 88 0.83 -8.08 -15.96
CA GLN A 88 -0.02 -9.16 -16.44
C GLN A 88 -0.42 -10.14 -15.31
N LEU A 89 0.45 -10.30 -14.32
CA LEU A 89 0.21 -11.16 -13.16
C LEU A 89 -0.37 -10.37 -11.97
N PHE A 90 0.17 -9.18 -11.72
CA PHE A 90 -0.27 -8.30 -10.63
C PHE A 90 -1.29 -7.29 -11.14
N THR A 91 -2.46 -7.81 -11.52
CA THR A 91 -3.55 -7.05 -12.12
C THR A 91 -4.23 -6.12 -11.13
N GLN A 92 -5.07 -5.22 -11.65
CA GLN A 92 -5.96 -4.37 -10.86
C GLN A 92 -6.74 -5.14 -9.79
N GLN A 93 -7.31 -6.30 -10.13
CA GLN A 93 -8.11 -7.12 -9.22
C GLN A 93 -7.26 -7.73 -8.10
N VAL A 94 -6.05 -8.18 -8.44
CA VAL A 94 -5.07 -8.68 -7.45
C VAL A 94 -4.71 -7.58 -6.47
N LEU A 95 -4.37 -6.38 -6.95
CA LEU A 95 -4.02 -5.26 -6.09
C LEU A 95 -5.17 -4.83 -5.19
N ALA A 96 -6.40 -4.74 -5.73
CA ALA A 96 -7.57 -4.42 -4.92
C ALA A 96 -7.80 -5.45 -3.81
N LYS A 97 -7.65 -6.75 -4.12
CA LYS A 97 -7.74 -7.83 -3.13
C LYS A 97 -6.68 -7.68 -2.04
N VAL A 98 -5.41 -7.49 -2.42
CA VAL A 98 -4.30 -7.33 -1.47
C VAL A 98 -4.52 -6.12 -0.58
N LEU A 99 -4.83 -4.95 -1.15
CA LEU A 99 -5.05 -3.73 -0.37
C LEU A 99 -6.20 -3.88 0.63
N ASN A 100 -7.28 -4.56 0.26
CA ASN A 100 -8.38 -4.89 1.16
C ASN A 100 -7.98 -5.83 2.31
N GLN A 101 -7.10 -6.79 2.04
CA GLN A 101 -6.56 -7.70 3.06
C GLN A 101 -5.59 -6.98 4.01
N LEU A 102 -4.71 -6.13 3.46
CA LEU A 102 -3.68 -5.46 4.26
C LEU A 102 -4.26 -4.34 5.14
N VAL A 103 -5.25 -3.58 4.66
CA VAL A 103 -5.79 -2.42 5.42
C VAL A 103 -6.45 -2.84 6.74
N VAL A 104 -6.93 -4.08 6.85
CA VAL A 104 -7.54 -4.59 8.10
C VAL A 104 -6.51 -5.06 9.12
N GLN A 105 -5.27 -5.30 8.73
CA GLN A 105 -4.22 -5.79 9.63
C GLN A 105 -3.88 -4.79 10.75
N ILE A 106 -3.39 -5.34 11.87
CA ILE A 106 -2.94 -4.61 13.05
C ILE A 106 -1.64 -5.29 13.52
N PRO A 107 -0.48 -4.60 13.47
CA PRO A 107 -0.28 -3.26 12.95
C PRO A 107 -0.49 -3.17 11.42
N LEU A 108 -0.74 -1.96 10.91
CA LEU A 108 -0.83 -1.73 9.46
C LEU A 108 0.57 -1.91 8.81
N PRO A 109 0.73 -2.66 7.71
CA PRO A 109 2.03 -2.94 7.13
C PRO A 109 2.81 -1.69 6.74
N LEU A 110 4.12 -1.70 6.99
CA LEU A 110 5.01 -0.56 6.78
C LEU A 110 5.00 -0.02 5.34
N LEU A 111 4.88 -0.91 4.35
CA LEU A 111 4.87 -0.56 2.92
C LEU A 111 3.47 -0.24 2.38
N PHE A 112 2.41 -0.33 3.19
CA PHE A 112 1.03 -0.24 2.73
C PHE A 112 0.75 0.99 1.84
N MET A 113 1.12 2.19 2.32
CA MET A 113 0.88 3.41 1.55
C MET A 113 1.74 3.52 0.30
N ARG A 114 2.91 2.87 0.25
CA ARG A 114 3.70 2.78 -0.97
C ARG A 114 2.94 1.99 -2.03
N THR A 115 2.38 0.85 -1.66
CA THR A 115 1.59 0.01 -2.57
C THR A 115 0.31 0.70 -3.03
N VAL A 116 -0.35 1.47 -2.16
CA VAL A 116 -1.47 2.36 -2.55
C VAL A 116 -1.04 3.33 -3.65
N LEU A 117 0.10 4.03 -3.47
CA LEU A 117 0.61 4.99 -4.45
C LEU A 117 0.99 4.31 -5.78
N GLN A 118 1.59 3.13 -5.74
CA GLN A 118 1.92 2.36 -6.94
C GLN A 118 0.67 1.86 -7.66
N ALA A 119 -0.35 1.42 -6.93
CA ALA A 119 -1.62 0.97 -7.50
C ALA A 119 -2.33 2.09 -8.27
N ILE A 120 -2.39 3.31 -7.72
CA ILE A 120 -2.94 4.47 -8.44
C ILE A 120 -2.13 4.75 -9.71
N GLY A 121 -0.80 4.76 -9.61
CA GLY A 121 0.07 5.02 -10.77
C GLY A 121 -0.02 3.95 -11.86
N ALA A 122 -0.38 2.72 -11.52
CA ALA A 122 -0.55 1.62 -12.46
C ALA A 122 -1.97 1.52 -13.03
N PHE A 123 -3.00 1.79 -12.22
CA PHE A 123 -4.40 1.55 -12.56
C PHE A 123 -5.31 2.68 -12.05
N LEU A 124 -5.58 3.67 -12.91
CA LEU A 124 -6.44 4.81 -12.58
C LEU A 124 -7.88 4.40 -12.17
N ALA A 125 -8.37 3.26 -12.68
CA ALA A 125 -9.67 2.71 -12.31
C ALA A 125 -9.77 2.27 -10.83
N LEU A 126 -8.67 2.30 -10.06
CA LEU A 126 -8.70 2.05 -8.62
C LEU A 126 -8.91 3.31 -7.78
N VAL A 127 -8.95 4.53 -8.35
CA VAL A 127 -9.00 5.76 -7.55
C VAL A 127 -10.15 5.76 -6.55
N ASP A 128 -11.39 5.48 -6.95
CA ASP A 128 -12.53 5.48 -6.02
C ASP A 128 -12.36 4.43 -4.91
N PHE A 129 -11.94 3.22 -5.28
CA PHE A 129 -11.61 2.17 -4.30
C PHE A 129 -10.51 2.61 -3.32
N ILE A 130 -9.49 3.31 -3.79
CA ILE A 130 -8.42 3.83 -2.94
C ILE A 130 -8.95 4.92 -2.00
N LEU A 131 -9.86 5.78 -2.44
CA LEU A 131 -10.47 6.80 -1.56
C LEU A 131 -11.27 6.16 -0.42
N ASP A 132 -11.95 5.04 -0.68
CA ASP A 132 -12.59 4.24 0.38
C ASP A 132 -11.56 3.67 1.36
N ILE A 133 -10.42 3.17 0.84
CA ILE A 133 -9.29 2.73 1.67
C ILE A 133 -8.76 3.88 2.52
N LEU A 134 -8.53 5.07 1.95
CA LEU A 134 -8.05 6.23 2.70
C LEU A 134 -9.05 6.64 3.80
N SER A 135 -10.35 6.62 3.52
CA SER A 135 -11.38 6.89 4.55
C SER A 135 -11.28 5.89 5.72
N ARG A 136 -11.07 4.60 5.44
CA ARG A 136 -10.83 3.59 6.50
C ARG A 136 -9.56 3.87 7.30
N LEU A 137 -8.52 4.39 6.67
CA LEU A 137 -7.27 4.78 7.33
C LEU A 137 -7.43 5.98 8.27
N VAL A 138 -8.34 6.92 7.95
CA VAL A 138 -8.71 8.01 8.86
C VAL A 138 -9.29 7.43 10.15
N THR A 139 -10.24 6.49 10.06
CA THR A 139 -10.82 5.81 11.23
C THR A 139 -9.76 5.05 12.03
N LYS A 140 -8.76 4.47 11.34
CA LYS A 140 -7.60 3.81 11.98
C LYS A 140 -6.53 4.77 12.51
N GLN A 141 -6.76 6.09 12.45
CA GLN A 141 -5.85 7.12 12.95
C GLN A 141 -4.44 7.00 12.34
N ILE A 142 -4.37 6.88 11.01
CA ILE A 142 -3.10 6.71 10.26
C ILE A 142 -2.02 7.73 10.61
N TRP A 143 -2.39 8.93 11.07
CA TRP A 143 -1.45 9.97 11.53
C TRP A 143 -0.57 9.54 12.72
N LYS A 144 -0.93 8.48 13.47
CA LYS A 144 -0.08 7.89 14.50
C LYS A 144 1.16 7.17 13.96
N TYR A 145 1.21 6.92 12.65
CA TYR A 145 2.30 6.20 11.99
C TYR A 145 3.00 7.14 10.99
N PRO A 146 4.09 7.84 11.38
CA PRO A 146 4.64 8.95 10.59
C PRO A 146 4.97 8.61 9.13
N LYS A 147 5.54 7.42 8.87
CA LYS A 147 5.88 6.96 7.51
C LYS A 147 4.62 6.74 6.65
N LEU A 148 3.57 6.15 7.23
CA LEU A 148 2.30 5.93 6.54
C LEU A 148 1.53 7.25 6.36
N TRP A 149 1.60 8.16 7.34
CA TRP A 149 0.99 9.49 7.24
C TRP A 149 1.52 10.30 6.05
N VAL A 150 2.83 10.28 5.81
CA VAL A 150 3.43 10.93 4.64
C VAL A 150 2.87 10.35 3.34
N GLY A 151 2.76 9.02 3.27
CA GLY A 151 2.17 8.35 2.10
C GLY A 151 0.69 8.69 1.91
N PHE A 152 -0.09 8.76 3.00
CA PHE A 152 -1.50 9.16 2.98
C PHE A 152 -1.68 10.56 2.39
N LEU A 153 -0.91 11.54 2.89
CA LEU A 153 -0.99 12.92 2.41
C LEU A 153 -0.58 13.04 0.94
N LYS A 154 0.46 12.31 0.52
CA LYS A 154 0.85 12.24 -0.89
C LYS A 154 -0.26 11.65 -1.77
N CYS A 155 -0.93 10.60 -1.29
CA CYS A 155 -2.04 9.98 -2.00
C CYS A 155 -3.23 10.94 -2.14
N ALA A 156 -3.60 11.61 -1.05
CA ALA A 156 -4.65 12.62 -1.07
C ALA A 156 -4.33 13.76 -2.04
N GLN A 157 -3.08 14.24 -2.06
CA GLN A 157 -2.65 15.28 -3.01
C GLN A 157 -2.76 14.83 -4.47
N LEU A 158 -2.38 13.59 -4.78
CA LEU A 158 -2.41 13.04 -6.15
C LEU A 158 -3.82 12.78 -6.67
N THR A 159 -4.79 12.63 -5.77
CA THR A 159 -6.18 12.24 -6.11
C THR A 159 -7.16 13.39 -5.90
N GLN A 160 -6.65 14.64 -5.95
CA GLN A 160 -7.51 15.82 -5.96
C GLN A 160 -8.28 15.93 -7.29
N PRO A 161 -9.53 16.43 -7.25
CA PRO A 161 -10.26 16.91 -6.07
C PRO A 161 -11.00 15.81 -5.29
N GLN A 162 -11.04 14.57 -5.78
CA GLN A 162 -11.87 13.50 -5.20
C GLN A 162 -11.50 13.16 -3.75
N SER A 163 -10.25 13.38 -3.35
CA SER A 163 -9.75 13.16 -1.99
C SER A 163 -10.22 14.17 -0.95
N PHE A 164 -10.86 15.28 -1.35
CA PHE A 164 -11.28 16.31 -0.41
C PHE A 164 -12.31 15.80 0.61
N SER A 165 -13.24 14.93 0.20
CA SER A 165 -14.18 14.29 1.12
C SER A 165 -13.48 13.45 2.19
N VAL A 166 -12.32 12.86 1.87
CA VAL A 166 -11.50 12.10 2.81
C VAL A 166 -10.75 13.03 3.77
N LEU A 167 -10.15 14.11 3.25
CA LEU A 167 -9.47 15.10 4.09
C LEU A 167 -10.43 15.74 5.09
N LEU A 168 -11.66 16.01 4.67
CA LEU A 168 -12.75 16.51 5.52
C LEU A 168 -13.31 15.44 6.49
N GLN A 169 -12.72 14.25 6.60
CA GLN A 169 -13.00 13.33 7.70
C GLN A 169 -11.97 13.44 8.84
N LEU A 170 -10.83 14.11 8.59
CA LEU A 170 -9.77 14.25 9.59
C LEU A 170 -10.27 15.10 10.79
N PRO A 171 -9.83 14.78 12.01
CA PRO A 171 -10.03 15.69 13.13
C PRO A 171 -9.28 17.02 12.91
N PRO A 172 -9.71 18.13 13.54
CA PRO A 172 -9.21 19.47 13.25
C PRO A 172 -7.68 19.61 13.27
N ALA A 173 -7.03 19.08 14.30
CA ALA A 173 -5.57 19.16 14.44
C ALA A 173 -4.82 18.41 13.32
N GLN A 174 -5.37 17.29 12.84
CA GLN A 174 -4.77 16.52 11.76
C GLN A 174 -5.03 17.15 10.39
N LEU A 175 -6.21 17.76 10.21
CA LEU A 175 -6.52 18.52 9.01
C LEU A 175 -5.59 19.74 8.88
N GLU A 176 -5.41 20.49 9.96
CA GLU A 176 -4.45 21.59 10.02
C GLU A 176 -3.04 21.10 9.70
N ASN A 177 -2.58 20.02 10.33
CA ASN A 177 -1.27 19.43 10.04
C ASN A 177 -1.11 19.04 8.56
N ALA A 178 -2.14 18.47 7.95
CA ALA A 178 -2.15 18.10 6.53
C ALA A 178 -1.96 19.33 5.64
N LEU A 179 -2.70 20.41 5.92
CA LEU A 179 -2.63 21.67 5.18
C LEU A 179 -1.31 22.41 5.37
N THR A 180 -0.70 22.35 6.55
CA THR A 180 0.65 22.90 6.80
C THR A 180 1.71 22.13 6.02
N ARG A 181 1.62 20.79 5.98
CA ARG A 181 2.60 19.95 5.27
C ARG A 181 2.47 20.03 3.75
N ILE A 182 1.25 20.21 3.24
CA ILE A 182 0.97 20.32 1.81
C ILE A 182 0.13 21.57 1.57
N ALA A 183 0.79 22.72 1.54
CA ALA A 183 0.14 24.02 1.33
C ALA A 183 -0.69 24.07 0.04
N ALA A 184 -0.31 23.31 -0.99
CA ALA A 184 -1.05 23.18 -2.24
C ALA A 184 -2.48 22.62 -2.08
N LEU A 185 -2.80 21.94 -0.97
CA LEU A 185 -4.16 21.46 -0.67
C LEU A 185 -5.08 22.56 -0.16
N LYS A 186 -4.54 23.65 0.41
CA LYS A 186 -5.32 24.62 1.19
C LYS A 186 -6.37 25.33 0.36
N ALA A 187 -5.96 26.05 -0.68
CA ALA A 187 -6.90 26.84 -1.48
C ALA A 187 -7.95 25.98 -2.21
N PRO A 188 -7.60 24.85 -2.86
CA PRO A 188 -8.58 23.96 -3.48
C PRO A 188 -9.58 23.35 -2.49
N LEU A 189 -9.11 22.94 -1.30
CA LEU A 189 -9.98 22.36 -0.28
C LEU A 189 -10.97 23.38 0.28
N ILE A 190 -10.52 24.62 0.51
CA ILE A 190 -11.39 25.73 0.92
C ILE A 190 -12.48 25.97 -0.12
N ALA A 191 -12.10 26.07 -1.41
CA ALA A 191 -13.06 26.26 -2.49
C ALA A 191 -14.10 25.14 -2.55
N HIS A 192 -13.68 23.89 -2.32
CA HIS A 192 -14.59 22.74 -2.24
C HIS A 192 -15.53 22.81 -1.02
N ALA A 193 -15.00 23.13 0.17
CA ALA A 193 -15.79 23.22 1.39
C ALA A 193 -16.86 24.33 1.38
N HIS A 194 -16.63 25.40 0.61
CA HIS A 194 -17.59 26.49 0.44
C HIS A 194 -18.77 26.16 -0.48
N GLN A 195 -18.73 25.04 -1.20
CA GLN A 195 -19.84 24.65 -2.06
C GLN A 195 -21.10 24.39 -1.21
N PRO A 196 -22.28 24.93 -1.58
CA PRO A 196 -23.46 24.93 -0.70
C PRO A 196 -23.90 23.54 -0.22
N HIS A 197 -23.77 22.52 -1.07
CA HIS A 197 -24.12 21.14 -0.78
C HIS A 197 -23.12 20.43 0.15
N ILE A 198 -21.87 20.89 0.19
CA ILE A 198 -20.84 20.40 1.13
C ILE A 198 -21.01 21.11 2.46
N ARG A 199 -21.14 22.44 2.45
CA ARG A 199 -21.28 23.26 3.66
C ARG A 199 -22.42 22.80 4.59
N SER A 200 -23.54 22.32 4.02
CA SER A 200 -24.68 21.82 4.80
C SER A 200 -24.42 20.49 5.51
N THR A 201 -23.43 19.71 5.06
CA THR A 201 -23.09 18.39 5.61
C THR A 201 -21.87 18.41 6.52
N LEU A 202 -21.08 19.50 6.49
CA LEU A 202 -19.89 19.62 7.34
C LEU A 202 -20.25 19.73 8.83
N PRO A 203 -19.57 18.96 9.71
CA PRO A 203 -19.71 19.12 11.15
C PRO A 203 -19.44 20.56 11.60
N ARG A 204 -20.16 21.06 12.61
CA ARG A 204 -20.04 22.45 13.09
C ARG A 204 -18.61 22.86 13.49
N TYR A 205 -17.76 21.91 13.87
CA TYR A 205 -16.35 22.18 14.19
C TYR A 205 -15.49 22.43 12.94
N MET A 206 -15.95 22.09 11.73
CA MET A 206 -15.25 22.41 10.48
C MET A 206 -15.48 23.84 10.00
N ASN A 207 -16.24 24.64 10.73
CA ASN A 207 -16.19 26.11 10.59
C ASN A 207 -14.76 26.66 10.78
N ILE A 208 -13.85 25.86 11.34
CA ILE A 208 -12.40 26.10 11.42
C ILE A 208 -11.73 26.20 10.02
N VAL A 209 -12.30 25.65 8.94
CA VAL A 209 -11.78 25.93 7.57
C VAL A 209 -11.86 27.43 7.26
N ASN A 210 -12.82 28.15 7.85
CA ASN A 210 -12.89 29.62 7.77
C ASN A 210 -11.93 30.32 8.74
N THR A 211 -11.42 29.63 9.77
CA THR A 211 -10.57 30.19 10.85
C THR A 211 -9.10 29.79 10.75
N LEU A 212 -8.73 28.90 9.82
CA LEU A 212 -7.34 28.55 9.47
C LEU A 212 -6.69 29.60 8.55
N VAL A 213 -7.28 30.80 8.49
CA VAL A 213 -6.73 32.04 7.90
C VAL A 213 -6.36 32.96 9.04
#